data_AF-A0A2G9N9F4-F1
#
_entry.id   AF-A0A2G9N9F4-F1
#
_cell.length_a   1.000
_cell.length_b   1.000
_cell.length_c   1.000
_cell.angle_alpha   90.00
_cell.angle_beta   90.00
_cell.angle_gamma   90.00
#
_symmetry.space_group_name_H-M   'P 1'
#
loop_
_entity.id
_entity.type
_entity.pdbx_description
1 polymer ?
#
loop_
_entity_poly.entity_id
_entity_poly.type
_entity_poly.pdbx_seq_one_letter_code
_entity_poly.pdbx_strand_id
1 'polypeptide(L)'
;MITKRGGLLVTLIIVFVISISLFFFLEYPGLKFLCAVIALLALIFWIVVFHHSVWTSARKLESRIESLLAKTHILPLEFLKKEYKLLYEHYLKMPSDKKKEHYPKLMQLRKIIEDLIQKGKEFETKLMDAASGSVKEIKVKTTDLEKHYKRLPAQHQKKYAQQVIQLKEQVGKGRV
;
A
#
# COMPACT_ATOMS: atom_id res chain seq x y z
N MET A 1 20.44 -2.96 -9.81
CA MET A 1 19.31 -2.69 -10.74
C MET A 1 19.06 -1.19 -10.82
N ILE A 2 19.56 -0.52 -11.85
CA ILE A 2 19.17 0.85 -12.15
C ILE A 2 17.70 0.78 -12.58
N THR A 3 16.80 1.39 -11.82
CA THR A 3 15.39 1.48 -12.22
C THR A 3 15.33 2.26 -13.54
N LYS A 4 14.40 1.91 -14.46
CA LYS A 4 14.32 2.52 -15.81
C LYS A 4 14.39 4.06 -15.82
N ARG A 5 13.95 4.72 -14.74
CA ARG A 5 14.02 6.18 -14.54
C ARG A 5 15.39 6.69 -14.07
N GLY A 6 16.08 5.94 -13.22
CA GLY A 6 17.45 6.26 -12.82
C GLY A 6 18.42 6.20 -14.00
N GLY A 7 18.20 5.26 -14.93
CA GLY A 7 18.97 5.17 -16.17
C GLY A 7 18.82 6.44 -17.01
N LEU A 8 17.58 6.89 -17.21
CA LEU A 8 17.28 8.10 -17.97
C LEU A 8 17.90 9.37 -17.36
N LEU A 9 17.85 9.52 -16.02
CA LEU A 9 18.51 10.65 -15.34
C LEU A 9 20.03 10.63 -15.54
N VAL A 10 20.67 9.46 -15.45
CA VAL A 10 22.11 9.30 -15.68
C VAL A 10 22.47 9.60 -17.13
N THR A 11 21.69 9.12 -18.11
CA THR A 11 21.92 9.42 -19.54
C THR A 11 21.84 10.92 -19.81
N LEU A 12 20.87 11.64 -19.22
CA LEU A 12 20.76 13.09 -19.39
C LEU A 12 21.97 13.84 -18.83
N ILE A 13 22.50 13.40 -17.68
CA ILE A 13 23.74 13.97 -17.10
C ILE A 13 24.92 13.71 -18.03
N ILE A 14 25.06 12.50 -18.58
CA ILE A 14 26.15 12.17 -19.51
C ILE A 14 26.07 13.04 -20.75
N VAL A 15 24.89 13.18 -21.37
CA VAL A 15 24.69 14.05 -22.53
C VAL A 15 25.07 15.49 -22.21
N PHE A 16 24.64 16.01 -21.05
CA PHE A 16 24.99 17.36 -20.61
C PHE A 16 26.50 17.56 -20.47
N VAL A 17 27.21 16.62 -19.81
CA VAL A 17 28.67 16.70 -19.61
C VAL A 17 29.42 16.60 -20.94
N ILE A 18 28.99 15.73 -21.86
CA ILE A 18 29.58 15.61 -23.20
C ILE A 18 29.37 16.90 -24.00
N SER A 19 28.16 17.46 -23.99
CA SER A 19 27.86 18.70 -24.71
C SER A 19 28.67 19.89 -24.19
N ILE A 20 28.84 20.01 -22.87
CA ILE A 20 29.71 21.04 -22.27
C ILE A 20 31.18 20.81 -22.65
N SER A 21 31.65 19.56 -22.60
CA SER A 21 33.03 19.26 -22.97
C SER A 21 33.29 19.63 -24.43
N LEU A 22 32.43 19.19 -25.35
CA LEU A 22 32.52 19.52 -26.78
C LEU A 22 32.48 21.02 -27.04
N PHE A 23 31.70 21.78 -26.27
CA PHE A 23 31.64 23.24 -26.39
C PHE A 23 33.01 23.91 -26.19
N PHE A 24 33.84 23.39 -25.28
CA PHE A 24 35.19 23.92 -25.03
C PHE A 24 36.23 23.44 -26.05
N PHE A 25 36.07 22.24 -26.61
CA PHE A 25 37.05 21.65 -27.55
C PHE A 25 36.81 22.01 -29.02
N LEU A 26 35.59 22.36 -29.42
CA LEU A 26 35.28 22.69 -30.81
C LEU A 26 35.64 24.16 -31.11
N GLU A 27 36.32 24.44 -32.22
CA GLU A 27 36.69 25.81 -32.60
C GLU A 27 35.59 26.51 -33.41
N TYR A 28 34.77 25.74 -34.12
CA TYR A 28 33.74 26.28 -35.02
C TYR A 28 32.56 26.90 -34.25
N PRO A 29 32.20 28.17 -34.51
CA PRO A 29 31.15 28.88 -33.77
C PRO A 29 29.76 28.24 -33.93
N GLY A 30 29.44 27.72 -35.12
CA GLY A 30 28.17 27.03 -35.36
C GLY A 30 28.01 25.76 -34.53
N LEU A 31 29.08 24.98 -34.37
CA LEU A 31 29.06 23.77 -33.54
C LEU A 31 29.01 24.11 -32.05
N LYS A 32 29.70 25.17 -31.60
CA LYS A 32 29.57 25.68 -30.22
C LYS A 32 28.13 26.04 -29.90
N PHE A 33 27.46 26.76 -30.79
CA PHE A 33 26.05 27.12 -30.60
C PHE A 33 25.17 25.87 -30.46
N LEU A 34 25.36 24.87 -31.32
CA LEU A 34 24.63 23.60 -31.23
C LEU A 34 24.86 22.89 -29.89
N CYS A 35 26.12 22.78 -29.44
CA CYS A 35 26.46 22.18 -28.15
C CYS A 35 25.81 22.90 -26.97
N ALA A 36 25.78 24.24 -27.01
CA ALA A 36 25.11 25.04 -25.98
C ALA A 36 23.60 24.78 -25.94
N VAL A 37 22.94 24.70 -27.10
CA VAL A 37 21.51 24.37 -27.20
C VAL A 37 21.22 22.97 -26.65
N ILE A 38 22.04 21.97 -27.03
CA ILE A 38 21.86 20.59 -26.54
C ILE A 38 22.07 20.51 -25.02
N ALA A 39 23.10 21.18 -24.48
CA ALA A 39 23.34 21.23 -23.04
C ALA A 39 22.16 21.89 -22.30
N LEU A 40 21.63 22.99 -22.83
CA LEU A 40 20.47 23.67 -22.24
C LEU A 40 19.23 22.76 -22.24
N LEU A 41 18.96 22.09 -23.36
CA LEU A 41 17.84 21.15 -23.46
C LEU A 41 18.01 19.97 -22.50
N ALA A 42 19.20 19.39 -22.41
CA ALA A 42 19.49 18.30 -21.47
C ALA A 42 19.25 18.73 -20.01
N LEU A 43 19.66 19.96 -19.65
CA LEU A 43 19.42 20.53 -18.32
C LEU A 43 17.92 20.72 -18.04
N ILE A 44 17.17 21.29 -18.98
CA ILE A 44 15.71 21.47 -18.84
C ILE A 44 15.01 20.12 -18.67
N PHE A 45 15.34 19.15 -19.53
CA PHE A 45 14.79 17.79 -19.43
C PHE A 45 15.13 17.14 -18.10
N TRP A 46 16.36 17.30 -17.61
CA TRP A 46 16.78 16.78 -16.32
C TRP A 46 15.94 17.37 -15.18
N ILE A 47 15.74 18.69 -15.15
CA ILE A 47 14.91 19.38 -14.15
C ILE A 47 13.47 18.86 -14.20
N VAL A 48 12.87 18.76 -15.39
CA VAL A 48 11.48 18.29 -15.55
C VAL A 48 11.33 16.85 -15.08
N VAL A 49 12.23 15.95 -15.51
CA VAL A 49 12.19 14.53 -15.12
C VAL A 49 12.41 14.38 -13.61
N PHE A 50 13.35 15.13 -13.05
CA PHE A 50 13.64 15.11 -11.62
C PHE A 50 12.42 15.57 -10.81
N HIS A 51 11.86 16.73 -11.17
CA HIS A 51 10.69 17.31 -10.53
C HIS A 51 9.47 16.39 -10.62
N HIS A 52 9.19 15.83 -11.80
CA HIS A 52 8.09 14.88 -11.98
C HIS A 52 8.31 13.58 -11.19
N SER A 53 9.54 13.07 -11.16
CA SER A 53 9.87 11.83 -10.46
C SER A 53 9.76 11.98 -8.94
N VAL A 54 10.22 13.09 -8.37
CA VAL A 54 10.22 13.32 -6.91
C VAL A 54 8.85 13.77 -6.42
N TRP A 55 8.28 14.80 -7.04
CA TRP A 55 7.11 15.48 -6.46
C TRP A 55 5.79 14.78 -6.75
N THR A 56 5.65 14.20 -7.94
CA THR A 56 4.42 13.49 -8.32
C THR A 56 4.32 12.13 -7.63
N SER A 57 5.45 11.56 -7.21
CA SER A 57 5.53 10.32 -6.45
C SER A 57 4.97 10.47 -5.03
N ALA A 58 5.29 11.57 -4.34
CA ALA A 58 4.78 11.88 -3.00
C ALA A 58 3.26 12.09 -2.98
N ARG A 59 2.73 12.94 -3.88
CA ARG A 59 1.28 13.18 -3.99
C ARG A 59 0.50 11.92 -4.35
N LYS A 60 1.05 11.07 -5.23
CA LYS A 60 0.43 9.78 -5.58
C LYS A 60 0.37 8.84 -4.37
N LEU A 61 1.42 8.82 -3.55
CA LEU A 61 1.44 8.01 -2.34
C LEU A 61 0.36 8.47 -1.36
N GLU A 62 0.29 9.77 -1.12
CA GLU A 62 -0.71 10.38 -0.24
C GLU A 62 -2.14 10.06 -0.67
N SER A 63 -2.48 10.33 -1.93
CA SER A 63 -3.80 10.04 -2.49
C SER A 63 -4.16 8.56 -2.37
N ARG A 64 -3.18 7.66 -2.56
CA ARG A 64 -3.40 6.21 -2.45
C ARG A 64 -3.61 5.78 -1.00
N ILE A 65 -2.86 6.33 -0.04
CA ILE A 65 -3.07 6.09 1.39
C ILE A 65 -4.46 6.54 1.81
N GLU A 66 -4.88 7.76 1.42
CA GLU A 66 -6.20 8.30 1.76
C GLU A 66 -7.33 7.49 1.13
N SER A 67 -7.19 7.09 -0.13
CA SER A 67 -8.16 6.21 -0.79
C SER A 67 -8.30 4.86 -0.09
N LEU A 68 -7.18 4.29 0.36
CA LEU A 68 -7.18 3.04 1.13
C LEU A 68 -7.84 3.22 2.48
N LEU A 69 -7.48 4.26 3.24
CA LEU A 69 -8.07 4.59 4.54
C LEU A 69 -9.60 4.70 4.44
N ALA A 70 -10.11 5.43 3.44
CA ALA A 70 -11.53 5.60 3.21
C ALA A 70 -12.26 4.28 2.88
N LYS A 71 -11.59 3.33 2.23
CA LYS A 71 -12.17 2.06 1.76
C LYS A 71 -11.84 0.85 2.63
N THR A 72 -11.19 1.05 3.78
CA THR A 72 -10.79 -0.02 4.69
C THR A 72 -11.93 -0.95 5.11
N HIS A 73 -13.15 -0.41 5.28
CA HIS A 73 -14.33 -1.16 5.68
C HIS A 73 -14.92 -2.06 4.56
N ILE A 74 -14.60 -1.76 3.29
CA ILE A 74 -15.15 -2.45 2.13
C ILE A 74 -14.13 -3.45 1.57
N LEU A 75 -12.84 -3.14 1.64
CA LEU A 75 -11.79 -3.92 0.97
C LEU A 75 -11.40 -5.18 1.74
N PRO A 76 -10.96 -6.26 1.03
CA PRO A 76 -10.46 -7.45 1.69
C PRO A 76 -9.19 -7.22 2.49
N LEU A 77 -9.08 -7.90 3.63
CA LEU A 77 -7.89 -7.82 4.49
C LEU A 77 -6.62 -8.18 3.72
N GLU A 78 -6.66 -9.21 2.88
CA GLU A 78 -5.50 -9.59 2.05
C GLU A 78 -5.13 -8.52 1.02
N PHE A 79 -6.14 -7.83 0.47
CA PHE A 79 -5.90 -6.69 -0.41
C PHE A 79 -5.26 -5.52 0.36
N LEU A 80 -5.77 -5.20 1.55
CA LEU A 80 -5.22 -4.14 2.40
C LEU A 80 -3.77 -4.43 2.81
N LYS A 81 -3.44 -5.67 3.19
CA LYS A 81 -2.06 -6.09 3.51
C LYS A 81 -1.13 -5.90 2.31
N LYS A 82 -1.55 -6.37 1.13
CA LYS A 82 -0.77 -6.26 -0.11
C LYS A 82 -0.51 -4.80 -0.48
N GLU A 83 -1.55 -3.97 -0.45
CA GLU A 83 -1.45 -2.55 -0.75
C GLU A 83 -0.60 -1.80 0.29
N TYR A 84 -0.78 -2.09 1.58
CA TYR A 84 0.07 -1.54 2.64
C TYR A 84 1.54 -1.85 2.41
N LYS A 85 1.88 -3.09 2.05
CA LYS A 85 3.26 -3.48 1.72
C LYS A 85 3.82 -2.64 0.58
N LEU A 86 3.06 -2.45 -0.51
CA LEU A 86 3.49 -1.63 -1.64
C LEU A 86 3.70 -0.16 -1.23
N LEU A 87 2.78 0.41 -0.44
CA LEU A 87 2.92 1.77 0.07
C LEU A 87 4.13 1.91 1.00
N TYR A 88 4.40 0.92 1.84
CA TYR A 88 5.55 0.91 2.73
C TYR A 88 6.87 0.81 1.96
N GLU A 89 6.96 -0.05 0.95
CA GLU A 89 8.12 -0.13 0.04
C GLU A 89 8.36 1.18 -0.70
N HIS A 90 7.29 1.88 -1.10
CA HIS A 90 7.39 3.19 -1.73
C HIS A 90 7.88 4.24 -0.73
N TYR A 91 7.33 4.26 0.48
CA TYR A 91 7.74 5.12 1.57
C TYR A 91 9.23 4.97 1.90
N LEU A 92 9.76 3.73 1.92
CA LEU A 92 11.18 3.49 2.18
C LEU A 92 12.10 4.16 1.15
N LYS A 93 11.65 4.29 -0.09
CA LYS A 93 12.39 4.90 -1.21
C LYS A 93 12.27 6.44 -1.26
N MET A 94 11.42 7.04 -0.42
CA MET A 94 11.26 8.49 -0.40
C MET A 94 12.43 9.21 0.28
N PRO A 95 12.67 10.49 -0.08
CA PRO A 95 13.52 11.39 0.70
C PRO A 95 13.06 11.56 2.15
N SER A 96 14.00 11.78 3.08
CA SER A 96 13.75 11.79 4.54
C SER A 96 12.83 12.92 5.01
N ASP A 97 12.88 14.07 4.36
CA ASP A 97 11.98 15.21 4.50
C ASP A 97 10.52 14.79 4.24
N LYS A 98 10.27 14.06 3.15
CA LYS A 98 8.91 13.60 2.80
C LYS A 98 8.43 12.39 3.60
N LYS A 99 9.34 11.59 4.16
CA LYS A 99 8.94 10.49 5.06
C LYS A 99 8.23 10.99 6.31
N LYS A 100 8.62 12.14 6.87
CA LYS A 100 8.00 12.66 8.09
C LYS A 100 6.51 12.98 7.90
N GLU A 101 6.15 13.52 6.73
CA GLU A 101 4.76 13.88 6.38
C GLU A 101 3.85 12.65 6.23
N HIS A 102 4.35 11.55 5.64
CA HIS A 102 3.52 10.38 5.33
C HIS A 102 3.50 9.30 6.42
N TYR A 103 4.47 9.30 7.35
CA TYR A 103 4.58 8.27 8.39
C TYR A 103 3.32 8.12 9.26
N PRO A 104 2.68 9.20 9.77
CA PRO A 104 1.49 9.08 10.60
C PRO A 104 0.33 8.38 9.87
N LYS A 105 0.10 8.70 8.60
CA LYS A 105 -0.97 8.10 7.78
C LYS A 105 -0.70 6.61 7.53
N LEU A 106 0.55 6.22 7.29
CA LEU A 106 0.94 4.81 7.16
C LEU A 106 0.74 4.04 8.46
N MET A 107 1.10 4.63 9.60
CA MET A 107 0.91 4.01 10.90
C MET A 107 -0.57 3.86 11.26
N GLN A 108 -1.41 4.81 10.87
CA GLN A 108 -2.86 4.68 11.00
C GLN A 108 -3.40 3.50 10.18
N LEU A 109 -2.97 3.38 8.91
CA LEU A 109 -3.38 2.26 8.05
C LEU A 109 -2.92 0.91 8.63
N ARG A 110 -1.68 0.85 9.13
CA ARG A 110 -1.14 -0.33 9.82
C ARG A 110 -2.00 -0.71 11.03
N LYS A 111 -2.33 0.25 11.89
CA LYS A 111 -3.15 0.02 13.09
C LYS A 111 -4.54 -0.53 12.74
N ILE A 112 -5.15 -0.03 11.67
CA ILE A 112 -6.44 -0.56 11.18
C ILE A 112 -6.30 -2.00 10.70
N ILE A 113 -5.24 -2.32 9.95
CA ILE A 113 -4.98 -3.69 9.48
C ILE A 113 -4.73 -4.62 10.67
N GLU A 114 -3.96 -4.20 11.66
CA GLU A 114 -3.71 -4.98 12.89
C GLU A 114 -4.99 -5.22 13.69
N ASP A 115 -5.85 -4.19 13.86
CA ASP A 115 -7.15 -4.33 14.51
C ASP A 115 -8.08 -5.31 13.77
N LEU A 116 -8.10 -5.27 12.44
CA LEU A 116 -8.86 -6.24 11.63
C LEU A 116 -8.34 -7.67 11.80
N ILE A 117 -7.01 -7.85 11.83
CA ILE A 117 -6.39 -9.16 12.08
C ILE A 117 -6.77 -9.68 13.48
N GLN A 118 -6.68 -8.81 14.49
CA GLN A 118 -6.98 -9.16 15.87
C GLN A 118 -8.45 -9.56 16.04
N LYS A 119 -9.38 -8.77 15.51
CA LYS A 119 -10.82 -9.11 15.50
C LYS A 119 -11.11 -10.42 14.78
N GLY A 120 -10.42 -10.70 13.68
CA GLY A 120 -10.51 -11.97 12.97
C GLY A 120 -10.08 -13.15 13.83
N LYS A 121 -8.94 -13.04 14.53
CA LYS A 121 -8.42 -14.06 15.43
C LYS A 121 -9.34 -14.29 16.63
N GLU A 122 -9.81 -13.22 17.26
CA GLU A 122 -10.74 -13.31 18.39
C GLU A 122 -12.03 -14.02 18.00
N PHE A 123 -12.56 -13.72 16.82
CA PHE A 123 -13.74 -14.41 16.30
C PHE A 123 -13.46 -15.90 16.04
N GLU A 124 -12.30 -16.24 15.49
CA GLU A 124 -11.90 -17.63 15.24
C GLU A 124 -11.77 -18.42 16.54
N THR A 125 -11.16 -17.83 17.58
CA THR A 125 -11.12 -18.45 18.91
C THR A 125 -12.52 -18.65 19.49
N LYS A 126 -13.41 -17.66 19.37
CA LYS A 126 -14.81 -17.79 19.81
C LYS A 126 -15.58 -18.84 19.02
N LEU A 127 -15.32 -18.98 17.73
CA LEU A 127 -15.94 -19.99 16.87
C LEU A 127 -15.50 -21.40 17.31
N MET A 128 -14.22 -21.59 17.62
CA MET A 128 -13.71 -22.86 18.14
C MET A 128 -14.27 -23.18 19.52
N ASP A 129 -14.32 -22.20 20.43
CA ASP A 129 -14.89 -22.38 21.77
C ASP A 129 -16.40 -22.69 21.71
N ALA A 130 -17.14 -22.05 20.81
CA ALA A 130 -18.57 -22.27 20.63
C ALA A 130 -18.90 -23.68 20.10
N ALA A 131 -17.95 -24.35 19.45
CA ALA A 131 -18.08 -25.74 19.02
C ALA A 131 -17.78 -26.77 20.12
N SER A 132 -17.46 -26.32 21.35
CA SER A 132 -17.05 -27.19 22.46
C SER A 132 -17.92 -26.99 23.71
N GLY A 133 -18.16 -28.10 24.42
CA GLY A 133 -18.91 -28.14 25.68
C GLY A 133 -20.16 -29.03 25.60
N SER A 134 -21.07 -28.84 26.55
CA SER A 134 -22.38 -29.49 26.55
C SER A 134 -23.35 -28.78 25.60
N VAL A 135 -24.39 -29.49 25.14
CA VAL A 135 -25.41 -28.94 24.20
C VAL A 135 -26.03 -27.63 24.71
N LYS A 136 -26.26 -27.49 26.02
CA LYS A 136 -26.76 -26.25 26.63
C LYS A 136 -25.75 -25.10 26.52
N GLU A 137 -24.48 -25.36 26.80
CA GLU A 137 -23.41 -24.37 26.71
C GLU A 137 -23.17 -23.91 25.28
N ILE A 138 -23.14 -24.85 24.33
CA ILE A 138 -22.94 -24.57 22.90
C ILE A 138 -24.07 -23.68 22.37
N LYS A 139 -25.32 -23.89 22.80
CA LYS A 139 -26.45 -23.03 22.42
C LYS A 139 -26.27 -21.59 22.92
N VAL A 140 -25.79 -21.40 24.15
CA VAL A 140 -25.49 -20.07 24.70
C VAL A 140 -24.32 -19.43 23.96
N LYS A 141 -23.20 -20.15 23.79
CA LYS A 141 -22.01 -19.67 23.08
C LYS A 141 -22.30 -19.31 21.63
N THR A 142 -23.10 -20.12 20.92
CA THR A 142 -23.51 -19.84 19.53
C THR A 142 -24.34 -18.57 19.42
N THR A 143 -25.21 -18.31 20.40
CA THR A 143 -26.01 -17.09 20.43
C THR A 143 -25.13 -15.85 20.65
N ASP A 144 -24.12 -15.92 21.52
CA ASP A 144 -23.14 -14.83 21.69
C ASP A 144 -22.26 -14.65 20.46
N LEU A 145 -21.85 -15.75 19.83
CA LEU A 145 -21.07 -15.74 18.59
C LEU A 145 -21.83 -15.03 17.47
N GLU A 146 -23.13 -15.26 17.33
CA GLU A 146 -23.95 -14.57 16.32
C GLU A 146 -23.98 -13.05 16.53
N LYS A 147 -24.07 -12.59 17.79
CA LYS A 147 -23.99 -11.16 18.10
C LYS A 147 -22.65 -10.58 17.68
N HIS A 148 -21.56 -11.31 17.88
CA HIS A 148 -20.22 -10.90 17.45
C HIS A 148 -20.07 -10.94 15.93
N TYR A 149 -20.61 -11.97 15.27
CA TYR A 149 -20.60 -12.11 13.81
C TYR A 149 -21.25 -10.91 13.12
N LYS A 150 -22.41 -10.46 13.61
CA LYS A 150 -23.11 -9.29 13.05
C LYS A 150 -22.32 -7.97 13.17
N ARG A 151 -21.39 -7.90 14.13
CA ARG A 151 -20.51 -6.73 14.35
C ARG A 151 -19.21 -6.79 13.54
N LEU A 152 -18.88 -7.93 12.94
CA LEU A 152 -17.71 -8.05 12.09
C LEU A 152 -17.87 -7.25 10.79
N PRO A 153 -16.78 -6.77 10.18
CA PRO A 153 -16.81 -6.23 8.83
C PRO A 153 -17.40 -7.23 7.84
N ALA A 154 -18.16 -6.77 6.84
CA ALA A 154 -18.85 -7.62 5.86
C ALA A 154 -17.94 -8.65 5.18
N GLN A 155 -16.67 -8.27 4.97
CA GLN A 155 -15.60 -9.13 4.48
C GLN A 155 -15.36 -10.37 5.37
N HIS A 156 -15.24 -10.16 6.68
CA HIS A 156 -15.05 -11.23 7.64
C HIS A 156 -16.32 -12.05 7.78
N GLN A 157 -17.50 -11.42 7.77
CA GLN A 157 -18.76 -12.14 7.74
C GLN A 157 -18.80 -13.16 6.59
N LYS A 158 -18.47 -12.75 5.37
CA LYS A 158 -18.38 -13.66 4.21
C LYS A 158 -17.42 -14.83 4.43
N LYS A 159 -16.24 -14.58 5.03
CA LYS A 159 -15.24 -15.62 5.31
C LYS A 159 -15.78 -16.69 6.27
N TYR A 160 -16.48 -16.27 7.33
CA TYR A 160 -16.95 -17.18 8.39
C TYR A 160 -18.39 -17.67 8.22
N ALA A 161 -19.11 -17.20 7.18
CA ALA A 161 -20.55 -17.46 6.99
C ALA A 161 -20.89 -18.95 7.02
N GLN A 162 -20.16 -19.78 6.27
CA GLN A 162 -20.42 -21.23 6.22
C GLN A 162 -20.25 -21.90 7.59
N GLN A 163 -19.20 -21.54 8.34
CA GLN A 163 -18.91 -22.15 9.63
C GLN A 163 -19.97 -21.78 10.68
N VAL A 164 -20.43 -20.52 10.66
CA VAL A 164 -21.52 -20.07 11.54
C VAL A 164 -22.84 -20.77 11.20
N ILE A 165 -23.14 -20.98 9.92
CA ILE A 165 -24.34 -21.72 9.48
C ILE A 165 -24.26 -23.18 9.94
N GLN A 166 -23.13 -23.84 9.72
CA GLN A 166 -22.91 -25.24 10.14
C GLN A 166 -23.07 -25.40 11.66
N LEU A 167 -22.48 -24.49 12.45
CA LEU A 167 -22.61 -24.52 13.91
C LEU A 167 -24.07 -24.34 14.35
N LYS A 168 -24.82 -23.43 13.71
CA LYS A 168 -26.24 -23.24 13.97
C LYS A 168 -27.07 -24.49 13.67
N GLU A 169 -26.78 -25.17 12.56
CA GLU A 169 -27.48 -26.41 12.22
C GLU A 169 -27.19 -27.54 13.20
N GLN A 170 -25.94 -27.68 13.65
CA GLN A 170 -25.52 -28.67 14.65
C GLN A 170 -26.28 -28.47 15.97
N VAL A 171 -26.31 -27.23 16.46
CA VAL A 171 -27.08 -26.83 17.64
C VAL A 171 -28.58 -27.10 17.46
N GLY A 172 -29.14 -26.77 16.30
CA GLY A 172 -30.57 -26.94 16.01
C GLY A 172 -31.01 -28.41 15.93
N LYS A 173 -30.13 -29.30 15.47
CA LYS A 173 -30.39 -30.75 15.38
C LYS A 173 -30.09 -31.48 16.70
N GLY A 174 -29.60 -30.78 17.73
CA GLY A 174 -29.10 -31.40 18.96
C GLY A 174 -27.88 -32.32 18.72
N ARG A 175 -27.21 -32.16 17.58
CA ARG A 175 -26.03 -32.93 17.18
C ARG A 175 -24.81 -32.08 17.49
N VAL A 176 -24.37 -32.14 18.74
CA VAL A 176 -23.07 -31.59 19.15
C VAL A 176 -22.41 -32.54 20.11
#